data_AF-A0A3A8IIM6-F1
#
_entry.id   AF-A0A3A8IIM6-F1
#
_cell.length_a   1.000
_cell.length_b   1.000
_cell.length_c   1.000
_cell.angle_alpha   90.00
_cell.angle_beta   90.00
_cell.angle_gamma   90.00
#
_symmetry.space_group_name_H-M   'P 1'
#
loop_
_entity.id
_entity.type
_entity.pdbx_description
1 polymer ?
#
loop_
_entity_poly.entity_id
_entity_poly.type
_entity_poly.pdbx_seq_one_letter_code
_entity_poly.pdbx_strand_id
1 'polypeptide(L)'
;MRKLSMNETGGASILTDIEQPGTNSEELIVRDGPIVSLTVESYGDMPTGTRLYGQLWTGGGRVTGRYTRAELPDRRVIPVCLVYGNRDGGEWLPGSKAGAVRMPRTWAYTVVHAFP
;
A
#
# COMPACT_ATOMS: atom_id res chain seq x y z
N MET A 1 16.23 -0.58 1.37
CA MET A 1 15.65 -0.58 2.73
C MET A 1 16.45 -1.43 3.72
N ARG A 2 17.73 -1.13 3.89
CA ARG A 2 18.70 -1.97 4.62
C ARG A 2 18.37 -2.16 6.11
N LYS A 3 17.71 -1.19 6.74
CA LYS A 3 17.31 -1.24 8.16
C LYS A 3 16.19 -2.26 8.44
N LEU A 4 15.45 -2.67 7.41
CA LEU A 4 14.35 -3.64 7.52
C LEU A 4 14.67 -4.95 6.78
N SER A 5 15.92 -5.17 6.36
CA SER A 5 16.36 -6.38 5.65
C SER A 5 15.49 -6.76 4.44
N MET A 6 14.91 -5.77 3.78
CA MET A 6 14.04 -5.95 2.62
C MET A 6 14.80 -5.73 1.31
N ASN A 7 14.59 -6.62 0.35
CA ASN A 7 15.21 -6.57 -0.98
C ASN A 7 14.38 -5.70 -1.94
N GLU A 8 15.05 -5.08 -2.91
CA GLU A 8 14.33 -4.39 -4.00
C GLU A 8 13.42 -5.36 -4.76
N THR A 9 12.30 -4.87 -5.26
CA THR A 9 11.27 -5.63 -6.00
C THR A 9 10.51 -6.67 -5.19
N GLY A 10 10.96 -6.98 -3.97
CA GLY A 10 10.17 -7.71 -3.00
C GLY A 10 8.98 -6.90 -2.50
N GLY A 11 8.06 -7.56 -1.83
CA GLY A 11 6.81 -6.95 -1.41
C GLY A 11 6.01 -7.89 -0.52
N ALA A 12 4.97 -7.35 0.10
CA ALA A 12 4.03 -8.11 0.91
C ALA A 12 2.64 -7.50 0.82
N SER A 13 1.68 -8.27 1.32
CA SER A 13 0.26 -7.96 1.30
C SER A 13 -0.10 -6.93 2.36
N ILE A 14 -1.05 -6.07 2.00
CA ILE A 14 -1.58 -5.01 2.86
C ILE A 14 -3.10 -4.97 2.78
N LEU A 15 -3.72 -4.55 3.88
CA LEU A 15 -5.04 -3.95 3.85
C LEU A 15 -4.89 -2.51 3.33
N THR A 16 -5.51 -2.20 2.19
CA THR A 16 -5.28 -0.94 1.46
C THR A 16 -5.66 0.29 2.30
N ASP A 17 -6.82 0.28 2.95
CA ASP A 17 -7.30 1.39 3.77
C ASP A 17 -7.88 0.86 5.09
N ILE A 18 -7.28 1.23 6.21
CA ILE A 18 -7.77 0.83 7.54
C ILE A 18 -8.98 1.64 8.01
N GLU A 19 -9.24 2.79 7.41
CA GLU A 19 -10.32 3.70 7.83
C GLU A 19 -11.66 3.34 7.19
N GLN A 20 -11.64 2.64 6.04
CA GLN A 20 -12.85 2.12 5.43
C GLN A 20 -13.29 0.84 6.14
N PRO A 21 -14.57 0.63 6.49
CA PRO A 21 -15.06 -0.63 7.05
C PRO A 21 -15.09 -1.74 5.98
N GLY A 22 -15.23 -3.00 6.39
CA GLY A 22 -15.42 -4.15 5.50
C GLY A 22 -14.55 -5.38 5.83
N THR A 23 -14.86 -6.51 5.21
CA THR A 23 -14.09 -7.76 5.33
C THR A 23 -12.96 -7.84 4.30
N ASN A 24 -11.89 -8.61 4.59
CA ASN A 24 -10.69 -8.65 3.73
C ASN A 24 -10.95 -9.13 2.28
N SER A 25 -12.04 -9.88 2.05
CA SER A 25 -12.47 -10.39 0.74
C SER A 25 -13.31 -9.40 -0.07
N GLU A 26 -13.69 -8.27 0.51
CA GLU A 26 -14.49 -7.26 -0.17
C GLU A 26 -13.64 -6.34 -1.07
N GLU A 27 -14.31 -5.49 -1.82
CA GLU A 27 -13.72 -4.37 -2.52
C GLU A 27 -13.73 -3.13 -1.61
N LEU A 28 -12.84 -2.18 -1.91
CA LEU A 28 -12.89 -0.84 -1.33
C LEU A 28 -12.97 0.21 -2.43
N ILE A 29 -13.35 1.43 -2.04
CA ILE A 29 -13.29 2.60 -2.92
C ILE A 29 -12.02 3.38 -2.61
N VAL A 30 -11.10 3.40 -3.57
CA VAL A 30 -9.88 4.21 -3.49
C VAL A 30 -10.12 5.57 -4.14
N ARG A 31 -9.48 6.60 -3.58
CA ARG A 31 -9.50 7.98 -4.08
C ARG A 31 -8.09 8.55 -4.07
N ASP A 32 -7.91 9.66 -4.78
CA ASP A 32 -6.71 10.48 -4.64
C ASP A 32 -6.68 11.03 -3.20
N GLY A 33 -5.58 10.81 -2.49
CA GLY A 33 -5.50 11.25 -1.10
C GLY A 33 -4.47 10.54 -0.24
N PRO A 34 -4.27 11.04 0.99
CA PRO A 34 -3.50 10.33 1.98
C PRO A 34 -4.15 8.98 2.30
N ILE A 35 -3.33 8.00 2.65
CA ILE A 35 -3.78 6.66 3.00
C ILE A 35 -3.02 6.12 4.20
N VAL A 36 -3.70 5.29 4.99
CA VAL A 36 -3.06 4.43 5.99
C VAL A 36 -3.41 2.97 5.67
N SER A 37 -2.41 2.22 5.25
CA SER A 37 -2.52 0.78 5.01
C SER A 37 -1.97 -0.01 6.19
N LEU A 38 -2.37 -1.28 6.31
CA LEU A 38 -1.86 -2.18 7.35
C LEU A 38 -1.20 -3.40 6.71
N THR A 39 0.02 -3.75 7.13
CA THR A 39 0.61 -5.03 6.70
C THR A 39 -0.19 -6.19 7.29
N VAL A 40 -0.56 -7.15 6.44
CA VAL A 40 -1.27 -8.38 6.88
C VAL A 40 -0.35 -9.59 6.93
N GLU A 41 0.89 -9.43 6.47
CA GLU A 41 1.98 -10.40 6.59
C GLU A 41 3.30 -9.67 6.84
N SER A 42 4.30 -10.36 7.40
CA SER A 42 5.63 -9.82 7.63
C SER A 42 6.52 -9.96 6.40
N TYR A 43 7.43 -9.01 6.18
CA TYR A 43 8.43 -9.08 5.13
C TYR A 43 9.74 -8.42 5.58
N GLY A 44 10.85 -9.16 5.49
CA GLY A 44 12.08 -8.79 6.19
C GLY A 44 11.82 -8.59 7.69
N ASP A 45 12.32 -7.49 8.24
CA ASP A 45 12.10 -7.10 9.64
C ASP A 45 10.86 -6.20 9.83
N MET A 46 10.02 -6.04 8.80
CA MET A 46 8.75 -5.32 8.93
C MET A 46 7.65 -6.31 9.38
N PRO A 47 7.16 -6.21 10.63
CA PRO A 47 6.18 -7.15 11.15
C PRO A 47 4.78 -6.92 10.59
N THR A 48 3.93 -7.94 10.69
CA THR A 48 2.47 -7.81 10.52
C THR A 48 1.91 -6.74 11.48
N GLY A 49 0.88 -6.02 11.05
CA GLY A 49 0.28 -4.94 11.83
C GLY A 49 1.04 -3.61 11.79
N THR A 50 2.05 -3.49 10.93
CA THR A 50 2.74 -2.23 10.66
C THR A 50 1.82 -1.30 9.88
N ARG A 51 1.65 -0.06 10.34
CA ARG A 51 0.89 0.96 9.61
C ARG A 51 1.79 1.64 8.58
N LEU A 52 1.35 1.66 7.33
CA LEU A 52 2.04 2.33 6.24
C LEU A 52 1.28 3.61 5.88
N TYR A 53 1.95 4.75 6.06
CA TYR A 53 1.41 6.06 5.73
C TYR A 53 1.89 6.46 4.35
N GLY A 54 0.96 6.88 3.49
CA GLY A 54 1.25 7.18 2.11
C GLY A 54 0.25 8.12 1.45
N GLN A 55 0.32 8.15 0.13
CA GLN A 55 -0.55 8.92 -0.76
C GLN A 55 -0.88 8.03 -1.97
N LEU A 56 -2.15 8.03 -2.40
CA LEU A 56 -2.62 7.37 -3.61
C LEU A 56 -3.04 8.39 -4.68
N TRP A 57 -2.97 7.97 -5.93
CA TRP A 57 -3.43 8.69 -7.12
C TRP A 57 -4.13 7.73 -8.08
N THR A 58 -5.28 8.16 -8.58
CA THR A 58 -6.11 7.42 -9.53
C THR A 58 -6.05 8.06 -10.90
N GLY A 59 -5.82 7.26 -11.94
CA GLY A 59 -5.72 7.78 -13.30
C GLY A 59 -5.23 6.74 -14.30
N GLY A 60 -5.56 6.93 -15.58
CA GLY A 60 -5.07 6.07 -16.65
C GLY A 60 -5.40 4.57 -16.49
N GLY A 61 -6.51 4.22 -15.83
CA GLY A 61 -6.87 2.83 -15.58
C GLY A 61 -6.27 2.23 -14.30
N ARG A 62 -5.50 3.01 -13.53
CA ARG A 62 -4.64 2.49 -12.46
C ARG A 62 -4.74 3.32 -11.18
N VAL A 63 -4.36 2.68 -10.08
CA VAL A 63 -4.06 3.29 -8.80
C VAL A 63 -2.56 3.19 -8.57
N THR A 64 -1.90 4.34 -8.53
CA THR A 64 -0.51 4.43 -8.09
C THR A 64 -0.47 4.95 -6.67
N GLY A 65 0.63 4.69 -5.97
CA GLY A 65 0.74 5.10 -4.59
C GLY A 65 2.15 4.99 -4.07
N ARG A 66 2.45 5.77 -3.04
CA ARG A 66 3.76 5.79 -2.37
C ARG A 66 3.56 5.79 -0.87
N TYR A 67 4.30 4.94 -0.18
CA TYR A 67 4.42 4.99 1.27
C TYR A 67 5.79 5.51 1.65
N THR A 68 5.82 6.48 2.55
CA THR A 68 7.05 7.16 2.99
C THR A 68 7.36 6.89 4.45
N ARG A 69 6.40 6.39 5.23
CA ARG A 69 6.55 6.14 6.67
C ARG A 69 5.86 4.85 7.10
N ALA A 70 6.58 4.04 7.87
CA ALA A 70 6.06 2.87 8.56
C ALA A 70 6.06 3.12 10.08
N GLU A 71 4.93 2.90 10.74
CA GLU A 71 4.83 2.80 12.21
C GLU A 71 4.66 1.34 12.59
N LEU A 72 5.69 0.78 13.22
CA LEU A 72 5.71 -0.61 13.66
C LEU A 72 4.75 -0.80 14.86
N PRO A 73 4.33 -2.04 15.17
CA PRO A 73 3.50 -2.34 16.33
C PRO A 73 4.07 -1.84 17.66
N ASP A 74 5.40 -1.80 17.78
CA ASP A 74 6.13 -1.26 18.93
C ASP A 74 6.28 0.27 18.93
N ARG A 75 5.54 0.97 18.05
CA ARG A 75 5.53 2.43 17.85
C ARG A 75 6.80 3.02 17.27
N ARG A 76 7.80 2.22 16.89
CA ARG A 76 8.94 2.76 16.14
C ARG A 76 8.48 3.26 14.78
N VAL A 77 8.93 4.44 14.41
CA VAL A 77 8.66 5.05 13.11
C VAL A 77 9.90 4.98 12.24
N ILE A 78 9.76 4.44 11.02
CA ILE A 78 10.85 4.21 10.09
C ILE A 78 10.48 4.80 8.72
N PRO A 79 11.36 5.59 8.09
CA PRO A 79 11.14 6.02 6.71
C PRO A 79 11.26 4.82 5.76
N VAL A 80 10.35 4.74 4.79
CA VAL A 80 10.31 3.66 3.81
C VAL A 80 10.15 4.21 2.40
N CYS A 81 10.45 3.39 1.40
CA CYS A 81 10.21 3.68 -0.01
C CYS A 81 9.48 2.47 -0.60
N LEU A 82 8.15 2.53 -0.53
CA LEU A 82 7.27 1.48 -1.03
C LEU A 82 6.29 2.07 -2.03
N VAL A 83 5.95 1.31 -3.05
CA VAL A 83 4.89 1.67 -4.01
C VAL A 83 3.68 0.76 -3.83
N TYR A 84 2.48 1.31 -4.03
CA TYR A 84 1.24 0.54 -4.00
C TYR A 84 1.14 -0.38 -5.23
N GLY A 85 0.93 -1.68 -5.01
CA GLY A 85 1.04 -2.69 -6.04
C GLY A 85 2.49 -2.86 -6.48
N ASN A 86 2.81 -2.42 -7.69
CA ASN A 86 4.15 -2.43 -8.29
C ASN A 86 4.55 -1.02 -8.76
N ARG A 87 5.65 -0.88 -9.50
CA ARG A 87 6.13 0.43 -9.99
C ARG A 87 5.10 1.16 -10.88
N ASP A 88 4.24 0.43 -11.57
CA ASP A 88 3.19 0.99 -12.42
C ASP A 88 1.86 1.20 -11.66
N GLY A 89 1.76 0.76 -10.40
CA GLY A 89 0.52 0.75 -9.63
C GLY A 89 -0.31 -0.53 -9.80
N GLY A 90 -1.55 -0.53 -9.29
CA GLY A 90 -2.54 -1.58 -9.50
C GLY A 90 -3.57 -1.17 -10.55
N GLU A 91 -3.98 -2.09 -11.44
CA GLU A 91 -5.11 -1.84 -12.33
C GLU A 91 -6.41 -1.84 -11.52
N TRP A 92 -7.28 -0.85 -11.76
CA TRP A 92 -8.58 -0.81 -11.07
C TRP A 92 -9.54 -1.85 -11.61
N LEU A 93 -10.55 -2.20 -10.82
CA LEU A 93 -11.54 -3.19 -11.25
C LEU A 93 -12.46 -2.62 -12.36
N PRO A 94 -12.96 -3.47 -13.27
CA PRO A 94 -13.90 -3.05 -14.32
C PRO A 94 -15.11 -2.29 -13.78
N GLY A 95 -15.55 -1.27 -14.52
CA GLY A 95 -16.67 -0.41 -14.13
C GLY A 95 -16.32 0.67 -13.10
N SER A 96 -15.04 0.80 -12.70
CA SER A 96 -14.54 1.92 -11.89
C SER A 96 -14.69 3.26 -12.60
N LYS A 97 -14.83 4.34 -11.81
CA LYS A 97 -14.81 5.73 -12.30
C LYS A 97 -13.61 6.47 -11.71
N ALA A 98 -12.98 7.35 -12.49
CA ALA A 98 -11.86 8.15 -12.01
C ALA A 98 -12.24 8.94 -10.74
N GLY A 99 -11.32 9.01 -9.77
CA GLY A 99 -11.54 9.63 -8.46
C GLY A 99 -12.38 8.80 -7.47
N ALA A 100 -12.94 7.66 -7.88
CA ALA A 100 -13.75 6.75 -7.06
C ALA A 100 -13.61 5.30 -7.57
N VAL A 101 -12.43 4.73 -7.39
CA VAL A 101 -12.03 3.52 -8.11
C VAL A 101 -12.16 2.29 -7.23
N ARG A 102 -12.65 1.20 -7.79
CA ARG A 102 -12.83 -0.07 -7.08
C ARG A 102 -11.51 -0.84 -7.13
N MET A 103 -11.06 -1.27 -5.96
CA MET A 103 -9.88 -2.12 -5.79
C MET A 103 -10.21 -3.26 -4.83
N PRO A 104 -9.51 -4.40 -4.91
CA PRO A 104 -9.54 -5.40 -3.84
C PRO A 104 -9.08 -4.78 -2.52
N ARG A 105 -9.75 -5.12 -1.41
CA ARG A 105 -9.42 -4.57 -0.09
C ARG A 105 -8.02 -4.97 0.37
N THR A 106 -7.64 -6.21 0.07
CA THR A 106 -6.27 -6.71 0.24
C THR A 106 -5.51 -6.57 -1.08
N TRP A 107 -4.36 -5.90 -1.03
CA TRP A 107 -3.47 -5.73 -2.17
C TRP A 107 -2.02 -5.94 -1.73
N ALA A 108 -1.05 -5.44 -2.48
CA ALA A 108 0.37 -5.53 -2.16
C ALA A 108 1.05 -4.15 -2.15
N TYR A 109 2.22 -4.07 -1.54
CA TYR A 109 3.21 -3.03 -1.82
C TYR A 109 4.47 -3.67 -2.42
N THR A 110 5.27 -2.87 -3.12
CA THR A 110 6.60 -3.27 -3.61
C THR A 110 7.68 -2.33 -3.10
N VAL A 111 8.83 -2.89 -2.74
CA VAL A 111 10.04 -2.16 -2.33
C VAL A 111 10.73 -1.55 -3.54
N VAL A 112 11.02 -0.24 -3.47
CA VAL A 112 11.78 0.48 -4.50
C VAL A 112 12.97 1.22 -3.89
N HIS A 113 14.01 1.45 -4.70
CA HIS A 113 15.15 2.29 -4.30
C HIS A 113 14.82 3.79 -4.33
N ALA A 114 14.01 4.21 -5.30
CA ALA A 114 13.50 5.56 -5.45
C ALA A 114 12.09 5.49 -6.04
N PHE A 115 11.27 6.52 -5.79
CA PHE A 115 9.95 6.59 -6.37
C PHE A 115 10.00 6.82 -7.89
N PRO A 116 9.15 6.14 -8.69
CA PRO A 116 9.03 6.37 -10.13
C PRO A 116 8.59 7.79 -10.47
#